data_AF-A0A3D3KKA1-F1
#
_entry.id   AF-A0A3D3KKA1-F1
#
_cell.length_a   1.000
_cell.length_b   1.000
_cell.length_c   1.000
_cell.angle_alpha   90.00
_cell.angle_beta   90.00
_cell.angle_gamma   90.00
#
_symmetry.space_group_name_H-M   'P 1'
#
loop_
_entity.id
_entity.type
_entity.pdbx_description
1 polymer ?
#
loop_
_entity_poly.entity_id
_entity_poly.type
_entity_poly.pdbx_seq_one_letter_code
_entity_poly.pdbx_strand_id
1 'polypeptide(L)'
;MLEEISRRERLFIPIRGVKNFADKTARIASLSALIENGTILFRRDQRLLIEQLIEFPKGSHDDGPDALEMAVRQLRHHSAPRIRFV
;
A
#
# COMPACT_ATOMS: atom_id res chain seq x y z
N MET A 1 -16.49 -13.87 3.73
CA MET A 1 -15.66 -13.97 4.95
C MET A 1 -15.59 -12.65 5.74
N LEU A 2 -15.02 -11.57 5.21
CA LEU A 2 -14.92 -10.29 5.97
C LEU A 2 -16.26 -9.60 6.20
N GLU A 3 -17.18 -9.62 5.23
CA GLU A 3 -18.57 -9.14 5.42
C GLU A 3 -19.33 -9.93 6.50
N GLU A 4 -19.00 -11.21 6.64
CA GLU A 4 -19.66 -12.12 7.57
C GLU A 4 -19.16 -11.91 9.01
N ILE A 5 -17.85 -11.68 9.17
CA ILE A 5 -17.25 -11.24 10.44
C ILE A 5 -17.81 -9.86 10.84
N SER A 6 -17.90 -8.92 9.90
CA SER A 6 -18.49 -7.60 10.15
C SER A 6 -19.93 -7.68 10.67
N ARG A 7 -20.76 -8.55 10.08
CA ARG A 7 -22.14 -8.81 10.55
C ARG A 7 -22.18 -9.49 11.91
N ARG A 8 -21.35 -10.51 12.13
CA ARG A 8 -21.31 -11.28 13.38
C ARG A 8 -20.86 -10.43 14.56
N GLU A 9 -19.82 -9.63 14.38
CA GLU A 9 -19.20 -8.82 15.44
C GLU A 9 -19.83 -7.42 15.56
N ARG A 10 -20.86 -7.09 14.76
CA ARG A 10 -21.45 -5.73 14.64
C ARG A 10 -20.43 -4.62 14.39
N LEU A 11 -19.27 -4.96 13.81
CA LEU A 11 -18.24 -4.02 13.41
C LEU A 11 -18.48 -3.62 11.97
N PHE A 12 -18.86 -2.37 11.70
CA PHE A 12 -18.94 -1.88 10.33
C PHE A 12 -17.52 -1.68 9.78
N ILE A 13 -17.08 -2.61 8.92
CA ILE A 13 -15.80 -2.49 8.22
C ILE A 13 -16.08 -1.92 6.84
N PRO A 14 -15.63 -0.69 6.51
CA PRO A 14 -15.82 -0.12 5.18
C PRO A 14 -14.90 -0.82 4.17
N ILE A 15 -15.32 -2.00 3.69
CA ILE A 15 -14.59 -2.77 2.68
C ILE A 15 -14.74 -2.05 1.34
N ARG A 16 -13.62 -1.68 0.73
CA ARG A 16 -13.57 -1.15 -0.64
C ARG A 16 -12.72 -2.06 -1.50
N GLY A 17 -13.30 -2.58 -2.58
CA GLY A 17 -12.55 -3.34 -3.57
C GLY A 17 -11.57 -2.44 -4.31
N VAL A 18 -10.30 -2.82 -4.33
CA VAL A 18 -9.26 -2.15 -5.13
C VAL A 18 -9.02 -3.00 -6.38
N LYS A 19 -9.40 -2.48 -7.56
CA LYS A 19 -9.08 -3.12 -8.83
C LYS A 19 -7.77 -2.54 -9.37
N ASN A 20 -6.78 -3.40 -9.59
CA ASN A 20 -5.51 -3.03 -10.21
C ASN A 20 -5.57 -3.38 -11.70
N PHE A 21 -5.42 -2.39 -12.58
CA PHE A 21 -5.39 -2.59 -14.05
C PHE A 21 -3.97 -2.45 -14.63
N ALA A 22 -3.04 -1.92 -13.86
CA ALA A 22 -1.65 -1.71 -14.26
C ALA A 22 -0.74 -2.87 -13.84
N ASP A 23 0.31 -3.10 -14.63
CA ASP A 23 1.32 -4.11 -14.37
C ASP A 23 1.91 -3.99 -12.96
N LYS A 24 2.01 -5.12 -12.25
CA LYS A 24 2.45 -5.17 -10.85
C LYS A 24 3.87 -4.63 -10.69
N THR A 25 4.76 -4.97 -11.62
CA THR A 25 6.16 -4.51 -11.61
C THR A 25 6.22 -3.01 -11.76
N ALA A 26 5.49 -2.45 -12.71
CA ALA A 26 5.43 -1.01 -12.93
C ALA A 26 4.87 -0.25 -11.71
N ARG A 27 3.82 -0.80 -11.05
CA ARG A 27 3.26 -0.21 -9.83
C ARG A 27 4.29 -0.14 -8.71
N ILE A 28 4.93 -1.27 -8.39
CA ILE A 28 5.89 -1.33 -7.28
C ILE A 28 7.13 -0.49 -7.60
N ALA A 29 7.61 -0.51 -8.84
CA ALA A 29 8.75 0.33 -9.27
C ALA A 29 8.49 1.84 -9.12
N SER A 30 7.22 2.28 -9.10
CA SER A 30 6.89 3.68 -8.85
C SER A 30 7.29 4.17 -7.44
N LEU A 31 7.52 3.24 -6.49
CA LEU A 31 7.99 3.56 -5.16
C LEU A 31 9.44 4.06 -5.14
N SER A 32 10.29 3.63 -6.09
CA SER A 32 11.72 3.99 -6.10
C SER A 32 11.93 5.49 -6.07
N ALA A 33 11.18 6.26 -6.86
CA ALA A 33 11.28 7.72 -6.87
C ALA A 33 10.94 8.36 -5.52
N LEU A 34 9.98 7.81 -4.78
CA LEU A 34 9.57 8.30 -3.45
C LEU A 34 10.55 7.91 -2.35
N ILE A 35 11.23 6.77 -2.51
CA ILE A 35 12.27 6.31 -1.60
C ILE A 35 13.55 7.14 -1.82
N GLU A 36 13.99 7.25 -3.07
CA GLU A 36 15.21 7.97 -3.46
C GLU A 36 15.15 9.46 -3.12
N ASN A 37 13.98 10.09 -3.23
CA ASN A 37 13.80 11.50 -2.86
C ASN A 37 13.54 11.73 -1.36
N GLY A 38 13.50 10.67 -0.54
CA GLY A 38 13.29 10.75 0.90
C GLY A 38 11.86 11.01 1.36
N THR A 39 10.86 10.91 0.46
CA THR A 39 9.44 11.00 0.85
C THR A 39 9.00 9.79 1.69
N ILE A 40 9.54 8.60 1.38
CA ILE A 40 9.34 7.38 2.17
C ILE A 40 10.63 7.12 2.94
N LEU A 41 10.52 7.07 4.27
CA LEU A 41 11.62 6.72 5.16
C LEU A 41 11.31 5.40 5.85
N PHE A 42 12.32 4.52 5.90
CA PHE A 42 12.22 3.25 6.58
C PHE A 42 12.87 3.30 7.95
N ARG A 43 12.28 2.58 8.90
CA ARG A 43 12.95 2.31 10.18
C ARG A 43 14.04 1.27 9.96
N ARG A 44 15.11 1.34 10.74
CA ARG A 44 16.28 0.44 10.63
C ARG A 44 15.96 -1.03 10.94
N ASP A 45 14.83 -1.31 11.59
CA ASP A 45 14.37 -2.64 11.96
C ASP A 45 13.51 -3.31 10.86
N GLN A 46 13.10 -2.60 9.81
CA GLN A 46 12.30 -3.13 8.70
C GLN A 46 13.16 -3.88 7.66
N ARG A 47 14.04 -4.77 8.13
CA ARG A 47 15.06 -5.44 7.29
C ARG A 47 14.46 -6.26 6.17
N LEU A 48 13.43 -7.07 6.47
CA LEU A 48 12.78 -7.94 5.49
C LEU A 48 12.14 -7.13 4.35
N LEU A 49 11.42 -6.06 4.68
CA LEU A 49 10.80 -5.19 3.67
C LEU A 49 11.86 -4.54 2.78
N ILE A 50 12.96 -4.07 3.37
CA ILE A 50 14.06 -3.45 2.63
C ILE A 50 14.71 -4.48 1.68
N GLU A 51 14.97 -5.70 2.15
CA GLU A 51 15.51 -6.79 1.34
C GLU A 51 14.58 -7.12 0.16
N GLN A 52 13.28 -7.30 0.42
CA GLN A 52 12.27 -7.52 -0.62
C GLN A 52 12.24 -6.39 -1.66
N LEU A 53 12.37 -5.13 -1.25
CA LEU A 53 12.41 -3.98 -2.15
C LEU A 53 13.69 -3.94 -3.00
N ILE A 54 14.83 -4.35 -2.44
CA ILE A 54 16.12 -4.41 -3.16
C ILE A 54 16.12 -5.54 -4.20
N GLU A 55 15.54 -6.69 -3.86
CA GLU A 55 15.51 -7.86 -4.75
C GLU A 55 14.42 -7.77 -5.83
N PHE A 56 13.43 -6.90 -5.65
CA PHE A 56 12.34 -6.73 -6.60
C PHE A 56 12.86 -6.29 -7.99
N PRO A 57 12.37 -6.86 -9.11
CA PRO A 57 11.27 -7.83 -9.23
C PRO A 57 11.70 -9.31 -9.21
N LYS A 58 12.97 -9.60 -8.96
CA LYS A 58 13.55 -10.95 -9.07
C LYS A 58 13.47 -11.75 -7.77
N GLY A 59 13.20 -11.09 -6.65
CA GLY A 59 13.05 -11.70 -5.34
C GLY A 59 11.86 -12.67 -5.27
N SER A 60 11.94 -13.61 -4.34
CA SER A 60 10.93 -14.68 -4.16
C SER A 60 9.60 -14.16 -3.60
N HIS A 61 9.61 -12.97 -3.00
CA HIS A 61 8.46 -12.38 -2.31
C HIS A 61 8.29 -10.92 -2.69
N ASP A 62 7.05 -10.56 -3.07
CA ASP A 62 6.68 -9.21 -3.49
C ASP A 62 5.48 -8.65 -2.70
N ASP A 63 5.07 -9.33 -1.64
CA ASP A 63 3.93 -9.00 -0.80
C ASP A 63 4.17 -7.73 0.03
N GLY A 64 5.36 -7.58 0.63
CA GLY A 64 5.77 -6.35 1.31
C GLY A 64 5.79 -5.13 0.38
N PRO A 65 6.52 -5.19 -0.75
CA PRO A 65 6.52 -4.14 -1.77
C PRO A 65 5.12 -3.80 -2.33
N ASP A 66 4.28 -4.80 -2.62
CA ASP A 66 2.91 -4.57 -3.13
C ASP A 66 2.01 -3.93 -2.07
N ALA A 67 2.09 -4.37 -0.81
CA ALA A 67 1.34 -3.77 0.29
C ALA A 67 1.74 -2.32 0.52
N LEU A 68 3.05 -2.01 0.45
CA LEU A 68 3.55 -0.64 0.56
C LEU A 68 3.05 0.23 -0.59
N GLU A 69 3.11 -0.27 -1.84
CA GLU A 69 2.58 0.44 -3.02
C GLU A 69 1.12 0.79 -2.82
N MET A 70 0.30 -0.19 -2.42
CA MET A 70 -1.13 0.02 -2.21
C MET A 70 -1.39 1.06 -1.13
N ALA A 71 -0.66 1.02 0.00
CA ALA A 71 -0.80 2.00 1.07
C ALA A 71 -0.44 3.41 0.61
N VAL A 72 0.71 3.57 -0.07
CA VAL A 72 1.19 4.86 -0.59
C VAL A 72 0.23 5.41 -1.63
N ARG A 73 -0.25 4.57 -2.55
CA ARG A 73 -1.22 4.97 -3.56
C ARG A 73 -2.52 5.48 -2.93
N GLN A 74 -3.04 4.78 -1.92
CA GLN A 74 -4.23 5.23 -1.20
C GLN A 74 -4.02 6.58 -0.50
N LEU A 75 -2.89 6.78 0.17
CA LEU A 75 -2.55 8.07 0.79
C LEU A 75 -2.52 9.21 -0.23
N ARG A 76 -1.96 8.96 -1.42
CA ARG A 76 -1.88 9.96 -2.49
C ARG A 76 -3.26 10.26 -3.10
N HIS A 77 -4.15 9.29 -3.20
CA HIS A 77 -5.53 9.51 -3.69
C HIS A 77 -6.43 10.22 -2.67
N HIS A 78 -6.17 10.11 -1.36
CA HIS A 78 -7.01 10.72 -0.31
C HIS A 78 -6.59 12.15 0.05
N SER A 79 -5.59 12.72 -0.63
CA SER A 79 -5.21 14.13 -0.49
C SER A 79 -6.16 15.06 -1.28
N ALA A 80 -7.32 15.34 -0.67
CA ALA A 80 -8.33 16.42 -0.88
C ALA A 80 -9.63 16.13 -1.67
N PRO A 81 -10.80 16.70 -1.24
CA PRO A 81 -11.01 17.68 -0.17
C PRO A 81 -11.69 17.13 1.10
N ARG A 82 -11.31 17.67 2.27
CA ARG A 82 -12.15 17.65 3.47
C ARG A 82 -13.31 18.63 3.22
N ILE A 83 -14.51 18.11 2.95
CA ILE A 83 -15.72 18.91 3.01
C ILE A 83 -15.87 19.36 4.47
N ARG A 84 -15.66 20.66 4.71
CA ARG A 84 -16.06 21.31 5.95
C ARG A 84 -17.52 21.70 5.77
N PHE A 85 -18.40 21.12 6.57
CA PHE A 85 -19.76 21.64 6.69
C PHE A 85 -19.68 23.03 7.34
N VAL A 86 -20.37 24.00 6.72
CA VAL A 86 -20.75 25.27 7.35
C VAL A 86 -21.85 25.06 8.36
#